data_AF-A0A409WKN3-F1
#
_entry.id   AF-A0A409WKN3-F1
#
_cell.length_a   1.000
_cell.length_b   1.000
_cell.length_c   1.000
_cell.angle_alpha   90.00
_cell.angle_beta   90.00
_cell.angle_gamma   90.00
#
_symmetry.space_group_name_H-M   'P 1'
#
loop_
_entity.id
_entity.type
_entity.pdbx_description
1 polymer ?
#
loop_
_entity_poly.entity_id
_entity_poly.type
_entity_poly.pdbx_seq_one_letter_code
_entity_poly.pdbx_strand_id
1 'polypeptide(L)'
;MIDVIVQVKRRQGIIHSFLTIVLIDNRNLKTIWEKVVHGSLARAGKVKSQTPKVDKQEKKKTPKGRAKKRILYNRRFVNVTTLPGGKRKMNPNPEK
;
A
#
# COMPACT_ATOMS: atom_id res chain seq x y z
N MET A 1 -40.59 67.47 -31.32
CA MET A 1 -39.40 66.62 -31.13
C MET A 1 -38.76 66.98 -29.80
N ILE A 2 -38.80 66.02 -28.88
CA ILE A 2 -37.81 65.78 -27.82
C ILE A 2 -37.84 66.73 -26.60
N ASP A 3 -38.71 66.32 -25.67
CA ASP A 3 -38.41 65.96 -24.28
C ASP A 3 -38.18 67.05 -23.21
N VAL A 4 -39.34 67.33 -22.60
CA VAL A 4 -39.65 67.81 -21.26
C VAL A 4 -38.80 67.15 -20.16
N ILE A 5 -37.97 67.98 -19.51
CA ILE A 5 -37.86 68.21 -18.06
C ILE A 5 -38.45 67.10 -17.13
N VAL A 6 -37.54 66.45 -16.39
CA VAL A 6 -37.63 66.03 -14.96
C VAL A 6 -38.85 65.21 -14.51
N GLN A 7 -38.62 63.95 -14.10
CA GLN A 7 -38.93 63.37 -12.77
C GLN A 7 -38.64 61.85 -12.83
N VAL A 8 -38.35 61.24 -11.68
CA VAL A 8 -38.19 59.77 -11.43
C VAL A 8 -36.74 59.27 -11.40
N LYS A 9 -36.01 59.83 -10.44
CA LYS A 9 -35.01 59.09 -9.67
C LYS A 9 -35.74 58.25 -8.60
N ARG A 10 -35.98 56.97 -8.87
CA ARG A 10 -36.14 55.84 -7.91
C ARG A 10 -36.85 54.64 -8.57
N ARG A 11 -36.08 53.61 -8.93
CA ARG A 11 -36.43 52.18 -8.91
C ARG A 11 -35.13 51.45 -9.29
N GLN A 12 -34.33 51.08 -8.29
CA GLN A 12 -34.26 49.69 -7.80
C GLN A 12 -33.99 48.74 -9.01
N GLY A 13 -32.78 48.32 -9.33
CA GLY A 13 -31.78 47.77 -8.42
C GLY A 13 -31.96 46.27 -8.17
N ILE A 14 -32.67 45.49 -9.00
CA ILE A 14 -32.84 44.02 -8.84
C ILE A 14 -32.92 43.39 -10.24
N ILE A 15 -31.79 43.18 -10.93
CA ILE A 15 -31.68 42.16 -12.02
C ILE A 15 -30.26 41.56 -12.08
N HIS A 16 -29.21 42.28 -11.63
CA HIS A 16 -27.83 41.80 -11.73
C HIS A 16 -27.32 40.94 -10.56
N SER A 17 -28.21 40.14 -9.95
CA SER A 17 -27.85 39.24 -8.84
C SER A 17 -28.50 37.85 -8.92
N PHE A 18 -29.20 37.52 -10.00
CA PHE A 18 -29.83 36.20 -10.17
C PHE A 18 -29.15 35.29 -11.21
N LEU A 19 -28.23 35.82 -12.02
CA LEU A 19 -27.52 35.04 -13.06
C LEU A 19 -26.15 34.48 -12.60
N THR A 20 -25.73 34.78 -11.37
CA THR A 20 -24.46 34.28 -10.79
C THR A 20 -24.63 33.18 -9.73
N ILE A 21 -25.86 32.71 -9.48
CA ILE A 21 -26.14 31.67 -8.46
C ILE A 21 -26.40 30.27 -9.07
N VAL A 22 -26.36 30.09 -10.40
CA VAL A 22 -26.48 28.75 -11.05
C VAL A 22 -25.13 28.19 -11.54
N LEU A 23 -24.00 28.85 -11.26
CA LEU A 23 -22.67 28.40 -11.68
C LEU A 23 -21.70 28.09 -10.53
N ILE A 24 -22.19 27.98 -9.30
CA ILE A 24 -21.41 27.52 -8.15
C ILE A 24 -22.32 26.66 -7.29
N ASP A 25 -22.50 25.39 -7.65
CA ASP A 25 -22.68 24.28 -6.69
C ASP A 25 -22.78 22.94 -7.41
N ASN A 26 -21.73 22.61 -8.17
CA ASN A 26 -21.51 21.22 -8.63
C ASN A 26 -20.04 20.82 -8.49
N ARG A 27 -19.39 21.25 -7.40
CA ARG A 27 -18.01 20.86 -7.05
C ARG A 27 -17.85 20.21 -5.67
N ASN A 28 -18.94 19.96 -4.93
CA ASN A 28 -18.85 19.43 -3.56
C ASN A 28 -19.53 18.07 -3.31
N LEU A 29 -19.93 17.34 -4.36
CA LEU A 29 -20.35 15.93 -4.20
C LEU A 29 -19.20 14.92 -4.38
N LYS A 30 -18.02 15.37 -4.83
CA LYS A 30 -16.84 14.50 -5.00
C LYS A 30 -16.01 14.33 -3.72
N THR A 31 -16.18 15.19 -2.71
CA THR A 31 -15.29 15.26 -1.54
C THR A 31 -15.82 14.51 -0.30
N ILE A 32 -17.07 14.04 -0.32
CA ILE A 32 -17.71 13.37 0.84
C ILE A 32 -17.59 11.84 0.74
N TRP A 33 -17.56 11.27 -0.48
CA TRP A 33 -17.41 9.82 -0.71
C TRP A 33 -15.96 9.30 -0.75
N GLU A 34 -14.95 10.19 -0.80
CA GLU A 34 -13.53 9.79 -0.72
C GLU A 34 -13.03 9.58 0.73
N LYS A 35 -13.88 9.81 1.74
CA LYS A 35 -13.45 9.94 3.15
C LYS A 35 -13.56 8.68 4.02
N VAL A 36 -13.94 7.52 3.47
CA VAL A 36 -14.01 6.24 4.23
C VAL A 36 -13.30 5.11 3.48
N VAL A 37 -12.01 5.27 3.26
CA VAL A 37 -11.10 4.14 3.01
C VAL A 37 -9.94 4.30 3.98
N HIS A 38 -10.02 3.63 5.12
CA HIS A 38 -8.97 3.69 6.14
C HIS A 38 -7.73 2.93 5.65
N GLY A 39 -6.86 3.65 4.94
CA GLY A 39 -5.59 3.15 4.42
C GLY A 39 -5.13 3.92 3.19
N SER A 40 -4.21 4.87 3.38
CA SER A 40 -3.53 5.52 2.26
C SER A 40 -2.60 4.53 1.55
N LEU A 41 -2.72 4.39 0.23
CA LEU A 41 -1.80 3.60 -0.60
C LEU A 41 -0.34 4.08 -0.54
N ALA A 42 -0.09 5.28 -0.02
CA ALA A 42 1.23 5.89 0.14
C ALA A 42 2.25 5.04 0.92
N ARG A 43 1.79 4.07 1.72
CA ARG A 43 2.66 3.17 2.51
C ARG A 43 2.91 1.80 1.85
N ALA A 44 2.33 1.54 0.68
CA ALA A 44 2.51 0.28 -0.03
C ALA A 44 3.99 0.10 -0.42
N GLY A 45 4.55 -1.09 -0.17
CA GLY A 45 5.92 -1.45 -0.56
C GLY A 45 7.04 -0.85 0.29
N LYS A 46 6.76 0.04 1.27
CA LYS A 46 7.76 0.72 2.14
C LYS A 46 8.81 -0.25 2.70
N VAL A 47 8.37 -1.40 3.21
CA VAL A 47 9.29 -2.36 3.87
C VAL A 47 10.24 -3.00 2.86
N LYS A 48 9.76 -3.34 1.66
CA LYS A 48 10.58 -4.02 0.63
C LYS A 48 11.60 -3.08 0.00
N SER A 49 11.30 -1.79 -0.11
CA SER A 49 12.25 -0.79 -0.61
C SER A 49 13.27 -0.36 0.45
N GLN A 50 12.89 -0.38 1.73
CA GLN A 50 13.78 -0.03 2.84
C GLN A 50 14.81 -1.13 3.15
N THR A 51 14.46 -2.41 2.95
CA THR A 51 15.41 -3.51 3.20
C THR A 51 16.57 -3.48 2.20
N PRO A 52 17.85 -3.60 2.64
CA PRO A 52 18.99 -3.64 1.74
C PRO A 52 18.86 -4.82 0.77
N LYS A 53 19.16 -4.58 -0.51
CA LYS A 53 19.12 -5.63 -1.52
C LYS A 53 20.36 -6.51 -1.38
N VAL A 54 20.17 -7.72 -0.85
CA VAL A 54 21.21 -8.74 -0.79
C VAL A 54 21.12 -9.62 -2.04
N ASP A 55 22.21 -9.65 -2.81
CA ASP A 55 22.32 -10.53 -3.97
C ASP A 55 22.44 -12.00 -3.54
N LYS A 56 21.97 -12.89 -4.41
CA LYS A 56 22.00 -14.31 -4.13
C LYS A 56 23.45 -14.79 -4.19
N GLN A 57 23.97 -15.28 -3.07
CA GLN A 57 25.27 -15.93 -3.03
C GLN A 57 25.30 -17.15 -3.97
N GLU A 58 26.40 -17.31 -4.69
CA GLU A 58 26.64 -18.50 -5.52
C GLU A 58 26.79 -19.72 -4.61
N LYS A 59 25.88 -20.68 -4.76
CA LYS A 59 25.87 -21.93 -3.99
C LYS A 59 25.99 -23.14 -4.90
N LYS A 60 26.76 -24.13 -4.46
CA LYS A 60 26.91 -25.40 -5.17
C LYS A 60 25.54 -26.06 -5.35
N LYS A 61 25.32 -26.66 -6.52
CA LYS A 61 24.07 -27.37 -6.83
C LYS A 61 23.91 -28.55 -5.88
N THR A 62 22.78 -28.60 -5.15
CA THR A 62 22.45 -29.81 -4.38
C THR A 62 22.06 -30.93 -5.36
N PRO A 63 22.54 -32.17 -5.16
CA PRO A 63 22.12 -33.28 -6.00
C PRO A 63 20.61 -33.50 -5.88
N LYS A 64 19.98 -34.04 -6.94
CA LYS A 64 18.53 -34.26 -7.03
C LYS A 64 18.20 -35.76 -6.88
N GLY A 65 16.93 -36.07 -6.59
CA GLY A 65 16.42 -37.44 -6.55
C GLY A 65 17.02 -38.33 -5.45
N ARG A 66 17.41 -39.55 -5.83
CA ARG A 66 17.90 -40.60 -4.92
C ARG A 66 19.17 -40.17 -4.17
N ALA A 67 20.08 -39.48 -4.83
CA ALA A 67 21.32 -38.99 -4.21
C ALA A 67 21.03 -38.03 -3.04
N LYS A 68 20.05 -37.12 -3.20
CA LYS A 68 19.61 -36.24 -2.11
C LYS A 68 19.04 -37.02 -0.93
N LYS A 69 18.22 -38.04 -1.21
CA LYS A 69 17.60 -38.87 -0.17
C LYS A 69 18.66 -39.65 0.63
N ARG A 70 19.70 -40.17 -0.02
CA ARG A 70 20.82 -40.83 0.66
C ARG A 70 21.58 -39.88 1.58
N ILE A 71 21.89 -38.66 1.12
CA ILE A 71 22.54 -37.64 1.96
C ILE A 71 21.67 -37.28 3.18
N LEU A 72 20.36 -37.13 3.00
CA LEU A 72 19.43 -36.84 4.09
C LEU A 72 19.33 -37.99 5.09
N TYR A 73 19.27 -39.24 4.63
CA TYR A 73 19.23 -40.41 5.50
C TYR A 73 20.50 -40.52 6.35
N ASN A 74 21.67 -40.47 5.70
CA ASN A 74 22.95 -40.52 6.38
C ASN A 74 23.07 -39.39 7.41
N ARG A 75 22.70 -38.15 7.03
CA ARG A 75 22.73 -37.00 7.94
C ARG A 75 21.79 -37.18 9.12
N ARG A 76 20.60 -37.76 8.95
CA ARG A 76 19.55 -37.83 9.98
C ARG A 76 19.74 -38.98 10.96
N PHE A 77 20.14 -40.15 10.46
CA PHE A 77 20.06 -41.40 11.22
C PHE A 77 21.42 -42.09 11.43
N VAL A 78 22.29 -42.09 10.43
CA VAL A 78 23.56 -42.85 10.50
C VAL A 78 24.64 -42.05 11.25
N ASN A 79 24.77 -40.76 10.95
CA ASN A 79 25.87 -39.95 11.47
C ASN A 79 25.58 -39.31 12.84
N VAL A 80 24.41 -39.55 13.43
CA VAL A 80 23.99 -38.91 14.70
C VAL A 80 23.35 -39.94 15.61
N THR A 81 24.04 -40.27 16.70
CA THR A 81 23.50 -41.02 17.84
C THR A 81 22.71 -40.07 18.73
N THR A 82 21.38 -40.09 18.63
CA THR A 82 20.54 -39.42 19.63
C THR A 82 20.55 -40.22 20.92
N LEU A 83 20.84 -39.57 22.05
CA LEU A 83 20.64 -40.15 23.38
C LEU A 83 19.21 -40.71 23.51
N PRO A 84 18.99 -41.82 24.24
CA PRO A 84 17.65 -42.36 24.44
C PRO A 84 16.75 -41.27 25.07
N GLY A 85 15.74 -40.82 24.32
CA GLY A 85 14.81 -39.75 24.72
C GLY A 85 15.03 -38.37 24.07
N GLY A 86 16.16 -38.15 23.37
CA GLY A 86 16.46 -36.87 22.72
C GLY A 86 15.92 -36.78 21.29
N LYS A 87 14.87 -35.97 21.04
CA LYS A 87 14.45 -35.63 19.67
C LYS A 87 15.43 -34.65 19.03
N ARG A 88 15.95 -34.99 17.84
CA ARG A 88 16.89 -34.14 17.10
C ARG A 88 16.24 -32.83 16.61
N LYS A 89 16.95 -31.70 16.81
CA LYS A 89 16.65 -30.41 16.16
C LYS A 89 17.41 -30.28 14.83
N MET A 90 16.74 -29.81 13.77
CA MET A 90 17.28 -29.78 12.40
C MET A 90 17.95 -28.45 12.02
N ASN A 91 17.68 -27.38 12.77
CA ASN A 91 18.30 -26.07 12.62
C ASN A 91 18.36 -25.33 13.97
N PRO A 92 19.16 -25.81 14.94
CA PRO A 92 19.43 -25.03 16.15
C PRO A 92 20.24 -23.79 15.77
N ASN A 93 19.82 -22.61 16.26
CA ASN A 93 20.69 -21.43 16.20
C ASN A 93 21.90 -21.69 17.09
N PRO A 94 23.12 -21.26 16.73
CA PRO A 94 24.20 -21.20 17.71
C PRO A 94 23.71 -20.32 18.88
N GLU A 95 23.67 -20.89 20.08
CA GLU A 95 23.47 -20.11 21.30
C GLU A 95 24.70 -19.20 21.47
N LYS A 96 24.45 -17.96 21.89
CA LYS A 96 25.41 -16.86 21.85
C LYS A 96 26.52 -17.04 22.88
#